data_AF-F6B9J4-F1
#
_entry.id   AF-F6B9J4-F1
#
_cell.length_a   1.000
_cell.length_b   1.000
_cell.length_c   1.000
_cell.angle_alpha   90.00
_cell.angle_beta   90.00
_cell.angle_gamma   90.00
#
_symmetry.space_group_name_H-M   'P 1'
#
loop_
_entity.id
_entity.type
_entity.pdbx_description
1 polymer ?
#
loop_
_entity_poly.entity_id
_entity_poly.type
_entity_poly.pdbx_seq_one_letter_code
_entity_poly.pdbx_strand_id
1 'polypeptide(L)' 'MFNGCETCSSGSLGGISVGSGDYITQLTKVVGIDEANKLLAEGYSFVSMYFNQAEQQEVYILATFKPATKTKQPIGFILR' A
#
# COMPACT_ATOMS: atom_id res chain seq x y z
N MET A 1 11.53 -9.43 -32.76
CA MET A 1 10.56 -9.05 -31.70
C MET A 1 11.27 -9.15 -30.37
N PHE A 2 11.44 -8.03 -29.68
CA PHE A 2 11.62 -7.80 -28.24
C PHE A 2 12.20 -6.37 -28.12
N ASN A 3 11.31 -5.38 -28.13
CA ASN A 3 11.69 -3.99 -27.86
C ASN A 3 11.84 -3.84 -26.34
N GLY A 4 13.06 -3.60 -25.89
CA GLY A 4 13.36 -3.18 -24.53
C GLY A 4 12.74 -1.81 -24.25
N CYS A 5 12.18 -1.66 -23.06
CA CYS A 5 11.80 -0.37 -22.52
C CYS A 5 12.85 0.03 -21.49
N GLU A 6 13.86 0.77 -21.95
CA GLU A 6 14.80 1.50 -21.09
C GLU A 6 14.19 2.86 -20.77
N THR A 7 13.63 3.02 -19.57
CA THR A 7 13.52 4.33 -18.90
C THR A 7 13.19 4.12 -17.42
N CYS A 8 14.22 3.86 -16.60
CA CYS A 8 14.13 4.07 -15.16
C CYS A 8 14.40 5.55 -14.89
N SER A 9 13.41 6.40 -15.18
CA SER A 9 13.42 7.80 -14.78
C SER A 9 13.32 7.86 -13.26
N SER A 10 14.41 8.33 -12.65
CA SER A 10 14.48 8.75 -11.26
C SER A 10 13.48 9.89 -11.00
N GLY A 11 12.48 9.66 -10.14
CA GLY A 11 11.58 10.73 -9.74
C GLY A 11 10.46 10.29 -8.80
N SER A 12 10.35 11.01 -7.68
CA SER A 12 9.25 11.05 -6.71
C SER A 12 9.28 9.99 -5.60
N LEU A 13 8.88 10.44 -4.40
CA LEU A 13 8.53 9.67 -3.20
C LEU A 13 7.43 8.65 -3.52
N GLY A 14 7.79 7.62 -4.27
CA GLY A 14 6.90 6.56 -4.71
C GLY A 14 6.50 5.72 -3.52
N GLY A 15 5.24 5.90 -3.09
CA GLY A 15 4.61 4.99 -2.14
C GLY A 15 4.78 3.54 -2.60
N ILE A 16 4.91 2.64 -1.64
CA ILE A 16 5.04 1.21 -1.88
C ILE A 16 3.78 0.75 -2.62
N SER A 17 3.91 0.47 -3.91
CA SER A 17 2.83 -0.02 -4.76
C SER A 17 2.70 -1.52 -4.58
N VAL A 18 1.57 -1.95 -4.01
CA VAL A 18 1.26 -3.36 -3.79
C VAL A 18 0.11 -3.75 -4.71
N GLY A 19 0.42 -4.10 -5.97
CA GLY A 19 -0.40 -4.95 -6.84
C GLY A 19 -1.78 -4.46 -7.33
N SER A 20 -2.42 -3.49 -6.70
CA SER A 20 -3.63 -2.80 -7.19
C SER A 20 -3.34 -1.30 -7.19
N GLY A 21 -4.08 -0.51 -7.96
CA GLY A 21 -3.86 0.94 -8.08
C GLY A 21 -4.01 1.73 -6.77
N ASP A 22 -4.18 1.04 -5.64
CA ASP A 22 -4.31 1.59 -4.31
C ASP A 22 -2.91 1.82 -3.71
N TYR A 23 -2.71 3.04 -3.23
CA TYR A 23 -1.45 3.44 -2.61
C TYR A 23 -1.61 3.34 -1.09
N ILE A 24 -0.62 2.74 -0.42
CA ILE A 24 -0.53 2.75 1.04
C ILE A 24 -0.36 4.20 1.50
N THR A 25 -1.28 4.68 2.32
CA THR A 25 -1.21 6.03 2.90
C THR A 25 -0.52 6.08 4.24
N GLN A 26 -0.61 5.00 5.01
CA GLN A 26 -0.02 4.90 6.33
C GLN A 26 0.32 3.45 6.64
N LEU A 27 1.45 3.25 7.32
CA LEU A 27 1.82 2.00 7.96
C LEU A 27 1.75 2.19 9.47
N THR A 28 1.07 1.25 10.14
CA THR A 28 0.92 1.24 11.59
C THR A 28 1.54 -0.04 12.13
N LYS A 29 2.44 0.12 13.11
CA LYS A 29 3.06 -0.98 13.85
C LYS A 29 2.22 -1.26 15.10
N VAL A 30 1.81 -2.50 15.28
CA VAL A 30 0.97 -2.94 16.39
C VAL A 30 1.59 -4.15 17.07
N VAL A 31 1.50 -4.21 18.40
CA VAL A 31 2.06 -5.30 19.19
C VAL A 31 0.93 -6.20 19.65
N GLY A 32 1.09 -7.50 19.39
CA GLY A 32 0.10 -8.50 19.78
C GLY A 32 -1.09 -8.61 18.82
N ILE A 33 -1.63 -9.83 18.77
CA ILE A 33 -2.66 -10.21 17.81
C ILE A 33 -4.02 -9.54 18.09
N ASP A 34 -4.33 -9.26 19.36
CA ASP A 34 -5.62 -8.68 19.74
C ASP A 34 -5.80 -7.25 19.22
N GLU A 35 -4.76 -6.43 19.31
CA GLU A 35 -4.78 -5.08 18.75
C GLU A 35 -4.77 -5.10 17.22
N ALA A 36 -4.02 -6.03 16.62
CA ALA A 36 -4.01 -6.20 15.17
C ALA A 36 -5.41 -6.55 14.65
N ASN A 37 -6.12 -7.46 15.33
CA ASN A 37 -7.48 -7.86 14.97
C ASN A 37 -8.49 -6.72 15.07
N LYS A 38 -8.36 -5.84 16.06
CA LYS A 38 -9.22 -4.63 16.16
C LYS A 38 -9.06 -3.74 14.94
N LEU A 39 -7.82 -3.44 14.56
CA LEU A 39 -7.55 -2.58 13.39
C LEU A 39 -7.94 -3.24 12.07
N LEU A 40 -7.78 -4.56 11.95
CA LEU A 40 -8.31 -5.29 10.80
C LEU A 40 -9.85 -5.15 10.69
N ALA A 41 -10.57 -5.22 11.82
CA ALA A 41 -12.02 -5.00 11.84
C ALA A 41 -12.41 -3.56 11.51
N GLU A 42 -11.54 -2.59 11.80
CA GLU A 42 -11.71 -1.17 11.44
C GLU A 42 -11.36 -0.85 9.98
N GLY A 43 -10.92 -1.84 9.21
CA GLY A 43 -10.66 -1.71 7.77
C GLY A 43 -9.21 -1.45 7.38
N TYR A 44 -8.26 -1.61 8.32
CA TYR A 44 -6.85 -1.71 7.96
C TYR A 44 -6.59 -3.05 7.24
N SER A 45 -5.54 -3.12 6.41
CA SER A 45 -5.14 -4.40 5.80
C SER A 45 -3.79 -4.85 6.32
N PHE A 46 -3.66 -6.17 6.45
CA PHE A 46 -2.43 -6.81 6.87
C PHE A 46 -1.35 -6.69 5.79
N VAL A 47 -0.14 -6.32 6.20
CA VAL A 47 1.03 -6.25 5.32
C VAL A 47 2.04 -7.33 5.67
N SER A 48 2.47 -7.37 6.93
CA SER A 48 3.50 -8.29 7.40
C SER A 48 3.47 -8.46 8.91
N MET A 49 4.14 -9.49 9.41
CA MET A 49 4.38 -9.72 10.83
C MET A 49 5.83 -10.15 11.02
N TYR A 50 6.44 -9.70 12.11
CA TYR A 50 7.75 -10.16 12.56
C TYR A 50 7.76 -10.35 14.07
N PHE A 51 8.63 -11.26 14.53
CA PHE A 51 8.86 -11.46 15.96
C PHE A 51 10.06 -10.64 16.42
N ASN A 52 9.84 -9.71 17.35
CA ASN A 52 10.93 -8.99 18.00
C ASN A 52 11.55 -9.88 19.08
N GLN A 53 12.74 -10.41 18.81
CA GLN A 53 13.45 -11.29 19.74
C GLN A 53 13.91 -10.59 21.02
N ALA A 54 14.23 -9.29 20.96
CA ALA A 54 14.73 -8.55 22.12
C ALA A 54 13.62 -8.32 23.15
N GLU A 55 12.41 -8.04 22.69
CA GLU A 55 11.25 -7.74 23.53
C GLU A 55 10.32 -8.95 23.72
N GLN A 56 10.62 -10.07 23.04
CA GLN A 56 9.79 -11.29 22.98
C GLN A 56 8.33 -11.02 22.58
N GLN A 57 8.15 -10.22 21.53
CA GLN A 57 6.84 -9.73 21.11
C GLN A 57 6.57 -9.98 19.64
N GLU A 58 5.34 -10.36 19.32
CA GLU A 58 4.83 -10.40 17.95
C GLU A 58 4.41 -8.99 17.53
N VAL A 59 4.96 -8.54 16.41
CA VAL A 59 4.70 -7.22 15.86
C VAL A 59 4.06 -7.35 14.49
N TYR A 60 2.90 -6.72 14.35
CA TYR A 60 2.08 -6.70 13.15
C TYR A 60 2.21 -5.35 12.46
N ILE A 61 2.37 -5.37 11.14
CA ILE A 61 2.41 -4.19 10.29
C ILE A 61 1.10 -4.17 9.49
N LEU A 62 0.31 -3.13 9.71
CA LEU A 62 -0.96 -2.89 9.03
C LEU A 62 -0.88 -1.64 8.17
N ALA A 63 -1.62 -1.61 7.08
CA ALA A 63 -1.71 -0.48 6.16
C ALA A 63 -3.13 0.08 6.09
N THR A 64 -3.22 1.39 5.90
CA THR A 64 -4.43 2.01 5.33
C THR A 64 -4.18 2.33 3.87
N PHE A 65 -5.21 2.13 3.05
CA PHE A 65 -5.19 2.44 1.64
C PHE A 65 -6.10 3.64 1.40
N LYS A 66 -5.64 4.61 0.62
CA LYS A 66 -6.60 5.50 -0.03
C LYS A 66 -7.19 4.74 -1.21
N PRO A 67 -8.52 4.72 -1.38
CA PRO A 67 -9.08 4.26 -2.63
C PRO A 67 -8.44 5.10 -3.72
N ALA A 68 -7.84 4.45 -4.71
CA ALA A 68 -7.45 5.13 -5.91
C ALA A 68 -8.70 5.85 -6.41
N THR A 69 -8.74 7.18 -6.31
CA THR A 69 -9.70 7.95 -7.09
C THR A 69 -9.39 7.53 -8.51
N LYS A 70 -10.23 6.63 -9.06
CA LYS A 70 -10.29 6.40 -10.49
C LYS A 70 -10.68 7.77 -11.02
N THR A 71 -9.69 8.59 -11.33
CA THR A 71 -9.84 9.75 -12.19
C THR A 71 -10.45 9.13 -13.43
N LYS A 72 -11.77 9.20 -13.52
CA LYS A 72 -12.52 8.91 -14.73
C LYS A 72 -12.01 9.97 -15.69
N GLN A 73 -10.90 9.69 -16.35
CA GLN A 73 -10.54 10.44 -17.54
C GLN A 73 -11.76 10.23 -18.45
N PRO A 74 -12.51 11.29 -18.77
CA PRO A 74 -13.64 11.12 -19.66
C PRO A 74 -13.06 10.60 -20.99
N ILE A 75 -13.41 9.37 -21.35
CA ILE A 75 -13.15 8.85 -22.68
C ILE A 75 -14.11 9.62 -23.59
N GLY A 76 -13.58 10.60 -24.32
CA GLY A 76 -14.35 11.45 -25.21
C GLY A 76 -13.43 12.36 -26.02
N PHE A 77 -13.88 12.74 -27.22
CA PHE A 77 -13.11 13.63 -28.09
C PHE A 77 -13.22 15.08 -27.60
N ILE A 78 -12.08 15.77 -27.51
CA ILE A 78 -12.05 17.24 -27.37
C ILE A 78 -12.59 17.80 -28.69
N LEU A 79 -13.79 18.39 -28.66
CA LEU A 79 -14.27 19.23 -29.75
C LEU A 79 -13.45 20.52 -29.74
N ARG A 80 -12.72 20.77 -30.84
CA ARG A 80 -12.09 22.06 -31.13
C ARG A 80 -13.12 23.03 -31.69
#